data_AF-A0A4Q3ST16-F1
#
_entry.id   AF-A0A4Q3ST16-F1
#
_cell.length_a   1.000
_cell.length_b   1.000
_cell.length_c   1.000
_cell.angle_alpha   90.00
_cell.angle_beta   90.00
_cell.angle_gamma   90.00
#
_symmetry.space_group_name_H-M   'P 1'
#
loop_
_entity.id
_entity.type
_entity.pdbx_description
1 polymer ?
#
loop_
_entity_poly.entity_id
_entity_poly.type
_entity_poly.pdbx_seq_one_letter_code
_entity_poly.pdbx_strand_id
1 'polypeptide(L)'
;MKRTLSFLLVAACIKSAVAQPSAASDTGGLKEQKQNIITAATVLKVENLGININSDLPELRPTISADGNLLFFITENHPANTKYSSIPNSQDIWYSERDSTGKWSEARHLKDPINSVFYNAVYWVSPDKNRILIRGAFTEGGFEGKGVSMSYRRKNGRWSNPQMLQIRNYHKYDRGVQSGASMANDGQTLLFYMSPNPGSGSNDMFVSFLLGDGTWSEPKSLGKKLNLPEYNEMTPYI
;
A
#
# COMPACT_ATOMS: atom_id res chain seq x y z
N MET A 1 24.10 -21.61 -62.53
CA MET A 1 23.27 -21.43 -61.31
C MET A 1 22.90 -19.96 -61.18
N LYS A 2 21.62 -19.64 -61.33
CA LYS A 2 21.08 -18.27 -61.26
C LYS A 2 20.98 -17.84 -59.78
N ARG A 3 21.52 -16.66 -59.45
CA ARG A 3 21.40 -16.05 -58.11
C ARG A 3 20.07 -15.30 -58.03
N THR A 4 19.19 -15.73 -57.13
CA THR A 4 17.93 -15.05 -56.81
C THR A 4 18.17 -14.11 -55.64
N LEU A 5 17.94 -12.81 -55.84
CA LEU A 5 18.02 -11.79 -54.80
C LEU A 5 16.64 -11.66 -54.15
N SER A 6 16.49 -12.11 -52.90
CA SER A 6 15.25 -11.93 -52.13
C SER A 6 15.26 -10.54 -51.48
N PHE A 7 14.35 -9.66 -51.92
CA PHE A 7 14.07 -8.41 -51.22
C PHE A 7 13.19 -8.69 -50.00
N LEU A 8 13.71 -8.46 -48.80
CA LEU A 8 12.94 -8.49 -47.56
C LEU A 8 12.21 -7.14 -47.42
N LEU A 9 10.88 -7.14 -47.53
CA LEU A 9 10.06 -5.96 -47.24
C LEU A 9 9.91 -5.84 -45.72
N VAL A 10 10.62 -4.90 -45.10
CA VAL A 10 10.42 -4.58 -43.68
C VAL A 10 9.22 -3.65 -43.57
N ALA A 11 8.08 -4.20 -43.17
CA ALA A 11 6.91 -3.40 -42.79
C ALA A 11 7.17 -2.79 -41.40
N ALA A 12 7.58 -1.52 -41.37
CA ALA A 12 7.64 -0.73 -40.15
C ALA A 12 6.22 -0.38 -39.70
N CYS A 13 5.65 -1.16 -38.77
CA CYS A 13 4.43 -0.79 -38.06
C CYS A 13 4.74 0.38 -37.11
N ILE A 14 4.55 1.61 -37.59
CA ILE A 14 4.49 2.79 -36.73
C ILE A 14 3.18 2.68 -35.94
N LYS A 15 3.24 2.10 -34.73
CA LYS A 15 2.18 2.32 -33.74
C LYS A 15 2.34 3.75 -33.24
N SER A 16 1.62 4.68 -33.86
CA SER A 16 1.34 5.96 -33.23
C SER A 16 0.56 5.68 -31.95
N ALA A 17 1.23 5.78 -30.80
CA ALA A 17 0.56 5.89 -29.52
C ALA A 17 -0.12 7.26 -29.50
N VAL A 18 -1.34 7.31 -30.05
CA VAL A 18 -2.25 8.41 -29.75
C VAL A 18 -2.63 8.18 -28.30
N ALA A 19 -2.07 8.98 -27.39
CA ALA A 19 -2.65 9.14 -26.07
C ALA A 19 -4.09 9.59 -26.29
N GLN A 20 -5.05 8.68 -26.12
CA GLN A 20 -6.45 9.09 -26.10
C GLN A 20 -6.59 10.08 -24.95
N PRO A 21 -7.24 11.24 -25.15
CA PRO A 21 -7.59 12.10 -24.04
C PRO A 21 -8.44 11.24 -23.09
N SER A 22 -8.02 11.19 -21.83
CA SER A 22 -8.75 10.46 -20.79
C SER A 22 -10.23 10.86 -20.89
N ALA A 23 -11.10 9.89 -21.08
CA ALA A 23 -12.54 10.12 -20.92
C ALA A 23 -12.72 10.82 -19.57
N ALA A 24 -13.35 12.01 -19.63
CA ALA A 24 -13.70 12.90 -18.53
C ALA A 24 -13.17 12.49 -17.15
N SER A 25 -12.12 13.16 -16.66
CA SER A 25 -11.91 13.16 -15.22
C SER A 25 -13.12 13.86 -14.59
N ASP A 26 -13.99 13.11 -13.94
CA ASP A 26 -15.12 13.63 -13.13
C ASP A 26 -14.67 14.56 -11.99
N THR A 27 -13.37 14.79 -11.84
CA THR A 27 -12.77 15.68 -10.86
C THR A 27 -12.83 17.16 -11.23
N GLY A 28 -13.33 17.52 -12.42
CA GLY A 28 -13.52 18.92 -12.83
C GLY A 28 -12.24 19.77 -12.80
N GLY A 29 -11.07 19.14 -12.86
CA GLY A 29 -9.79 19.79 -12.60
C GLY A 29 -9.67 20.16 -11.12
N LEU A 30 -9.08 19.27 -10.31
CA LEU A 30 -8.76 19.56 -8.92
C LEU A 30 -7.92 20.83 -8.86
N LYS A 31 -8.44 21.87 -8.21
CA LYS A 31 -7.69 23.09 -7.92
C LYS A 31 -7.01 22.93 -6.58
N GLU A 32 -5.70 23.15 -6.56
CA GLU A 32 -4.94 23.23 -5.31
C GLU A 32 -5.61 24.24 -4.38
N GLN A 33 -5.81 23.83 -3.13
CA GLN A 33 -6.45 24.68 -2.14
C GLN A 33 -5.43 25.69 -1.63
N LYS A 34 -5.73 27.00 -1.76
CA LYS A 34 -4.84 28.08 -1.30
C LYS A 34 -4.36 27.93 0.16
N GLN A 35 -5.13 27.23 0.99
CA GLN A 35 -4.87 27.07 2.41
C GLN A 35 -4.21 25.73 2.76
N ASN A 36 -4.13 24.77 1.83
CA ASN A 36 -3.72 23.39 2.10
C ASN A 36 -4.51 22.74 3.27
N ILE A 37 -5.80 23.06 3.40
CA ILE A 37 -6.70 22.55 4.44
C ILE A 37 -7.85 21.79 3.80
N ILE A 38 -7.88 20.47 3.97
CA ILE A 38 -9.04 19.64 3.62
C ILE A 38 -10.21 20.03 4.52
N THR A 39 -11.27 20.55 3.91
CA THR A 39 -12.56 20.85 4.57
C THR A 39 -13.63 19.84 4.17
N ALA A 40 -14.77 19.80 4.85
CA ALA A 40 -15.90 18.97 4.42
C ALA A 40 -16.35 19.27 2.98
N ALA A 41 -16.24 20.52 2.53
CA ALA A 41 -16.51 20.94 1.15
C ALA A 41 -15.43 20.46 0.13
N THR A 42 -14.33 19.86 0.61
CA THR A 42 -13.27 19.24 -0.20
C THR A 42 -13.60 17.80 -0.56
N VAL A 43 -14.47 17.14 0.22
CA VAL A 43 -14.97 15.80 -0.10
C VAL A 43 -15.93 15.95 -1.28
N LEU A 44 -15.41 15.78 -2.49
CA LEU A 44 -16.14 16.08 -3.73
C LEU A 44 -17.35 15.15 -3.91
N LYS A 45 -17.23 13.87 -3.51
CA LYS A 45 -18.27 12.85 -3.59
C LYS A 45 -17.86 11.59 -2.82
N VAL A 46 -18.77 11.02 -2.03
CA VAL A 46 -18.61 9.65 -1.52
C VAL A 46 -19.12 8.71 -2.61
N GLU A 47 -18.29 7.74 -3.02
CA GLU A 47 -18.61 6.80 -4.08
C GLU A 47 -18.58 5.37 -3.54
N ASN A 48 -19.63 4.60 -3.83
CA ASN A 48 -19.62 3.17 -3.65
C ASN A 48 -18.85 2.55 -4.84
N LEU A 49 -17.71 1.90 -4.55
CA LEU A 49 -16.83 1.29 -5.55
C LEU A 49 -17.42 0.05 -6.26
N GLY A 50 -18.65 -0.35 -5.92
CA GLY A 50 -19.39 -1.44 -6.52
C GLY A 50 -19.06 -2.82 -5.94
N ILE A 51 -19.84 -3.82 -6.35
CA ILE A 51 -19.77 -5.22 -5.87
C ILE A 51 -18.43 -5.91 -6.16
N ASN A 52 -17.64 -5.36 -7.08
CA ASN A 52 -16.32 -5.87 -7.39
C ASN A 52 -15.31 -5.60 -6.26
N ILE A 53 -15.60 -4.64 -5.38
CA ILE A 53 -14.77 -4.25 -4.24
C ILE A 53 -15.52 -4.45 -2.92
N ASN A 54 -16.71 -3.85 -2.80
CA ASN A 54 -17.50 -3.88 -1.57
C ASN A 54 -18.30 -5.18 -1.51
N SER A 55 -18.14 -5.94 -0.42
CA SER A 55 -18.90 -7.16 -0.17
C SER A 55 -19.75 -7.03 1.11
N ASP A 56 -20.37 -8.13 1.53
CA ASP A 56 -21.05 -8.21 2.84
C ASP A 56 -20.04 -8.42 4.01
N LEU A 57 -18.74 -8.53 3.71
CA LEU A 57 -17.66 -8.65 4.69
C LEU A 57 -16.98 -7.31 4.95
N PRO A 58 -16.22 -7.15 6.04
CA PRO A 58 -15.47 -5.93 6.29
C PRO A 58 -14.27 -5.80 5.33
N GLU A 59 -14.35 -4.85 4.40
CA GLU A 59 -13.18 -4.32 3.68
C GLU A 59 -12.54 -3.16 4.45
N LEU A 60 -11.26 -3.30 4.78
CA LEU A 60 -10.53 -2.38 5.66
C LEU A 60 -9.19 -1.95 5.05
N ARG A 61 -8.64 -0.83 5.55
CA ARG A 61 -7.30 -0.32 5.19
C ARG A 61 -7.01 -0.23 3.68
N PRO A 62 -7.78 0.58 2.93
CA PRO A 62 -7.48 0.80 1.53
C PRO A 62 -6.10 1.46 1.36
N THR A 63 -5.30 0.96 0.43
CA THR A 63 -4.04 1.55 -0.04
C THR A 63 -4.06 1.59 -1.56
N ILE A 64 -4.05 2.80 -2.12
CA ILE A 64 -4.19 3.01 -3.57
C ILE A 64 -2.86 3.46 -4.19
N SER A 65 -2.59 3.03 -5.42
CA SER A 65 -1.44 3.52 -6.18
C SER A 65 -1.57 4.99 -6.54
N ALA A 66 -0.42 5.64 -6.76
CA ALA A 66 -0.37 7.08 -7.08
C ALA A 66 -1.19 7.48 -8.31
N ASP A 67 -1.38 6.57 -9.28
CA ASP A 67 -2.21 6.78 -10.47
C ASP A 67 -3.70 6.40 -10.26
N GLY A 68 -4.07 5.94 -9.07
CA GLY A 68 -5.46 5.60 -8.72
C GLY A 68 -5.97 4.28 -9.30
N ASN A 69 -5.13 3.47 -9.96
CA ASN A 69 -5.59 2.31 -10.73
C ASN A 69 -5.29 0.94 -10.10
N LEU A 70 -4.60 0.89 -8.96
CA LEU A 70 -4.36 -0.33 -8.21
C LEU A 70 -4.72 -0.07 -6.75
N LEU A 71 -5.69 -0.82 -6.24
CA LEU A 71 -6.17 -0.72 -4.88
C LEU A 71 -5.85 -2.03 -4.15
N PHE A 72 -5.09 -1.94 -3.07
CA PHE A 72 -4.97 -2.98 -2.06
C PHE A 72 -5.91 -2.66 -0.91
N PHE A 73 -6.45 -3.69 -0.28
CA PHE A 73 -7.26 -3.59 0.92
C PHE A 73 -7.21 -4.91 1.66
N ILE A 74 -7.77 -4.95 2.86
CA ILE A 74 -7.92 -6.17 3.65
C ILE A 74 -9.37 -6.60 3.57
N THR A 75 -9.63 -7.89 3.44
CA THR A 75 -10.96 -8.45 3.70
C THR A 75 -10.88 -9.32 4.95
N GLU A 76 -11.70 -9.02 5.94
CA GLU A 76 -11.79 -9.78 7.18
C GLU A 76 -12.72 -11.00 7.02
N ASN A 77 -12.31 -12.16 7.54
CA ASN A 77 -13.11 -13.38 7.60
C ASN A 77 -13.63 -13.89 6.23
N HIS A 78 -12.95 -13.59 5.13
CA HIS A 78 -13.29 -14.21 3.85
C HIS A 78 -12.88 -15.69 3.86
N PRO A 79 -13.71 -16.64 3.34
CA PRO A 79 -13.39 -18.07 3.32
C PRO A 79 -12.08 -18.45 2.62
N ALA A 80 -11.64 -17.60 1.68
CA ALA A 80 -10.36 -17.75 0.98
C ALA A 80 -9.14 -17.20 1.76
N ASN A 81 -9.33 -16.60 2.93
CA ASN A 81 -8.22 -16.10 3.73
C ASN A 81 -7.36 -17.26 4.27
N THR A 82 -6.05 -17.03 4.30
CA THR A 82 -5.00 -18.02 4.61
C THR A 82 -5.19 -18.67 5.98
N LYS A 83 -5.75 -17.92 6.94
CA LYS A 83 -6.00 -18.39 8.32
C LYS A 83 -7.48 -18.50 8.68
N TYR A 84 -8.39 -18.45 7.69
CA TYR A 84 -9.84 -18.42 7.89
C TYR A 84 -10.35 -19.46 8.89
N SER A 85 -9.99 -20.73 8.72
CA SER A 85 -10.50 -21.83 9.56
C SER A 85 -9.82 -21.93 10.94
N SER A 86 -8.83 -21.10 11.24
CA SER A 86 -7.98 -21.22 12.44
C SER A 86 -7.93 -19.97 13.31
N ILE A 87 -8.18 -18.79 12.72
CA ILE A 87 -8.07 -17.50 13.41
C ILE A 87 -9.37 -16.73 13.17
N PRO A 88 -10.14 -16.44 14.23
CA PRO A 88 -11.25 -15.48 14.15
C PRO A 88 -10.73 -14.13 13.68
N ASN A 89 -11.48 -13.46 12.81
CA ASN A 89 -11.13 -12.17 12.23
C ASN A 89 -9.81 -12.20 11.45
N SER A 90 -9.50 -13.33 10.79
CA SER A 90 -8.34 -13.42 9.90
C SER A 90 -8.44 -12.36 8.80
N GLN A 91 -7.32 -11.68 8.54
CA GLN A 91 -7.24 -10.53 7.65
C GLN A 91 -6.17 -10.78 6.61
N ASP A 92 -6.60 -10.91 5.36
CA ASP A 92 -5.70 -11.07 4.22
C ASP A 92 -5.82 -9.88 3.29
N ILE A 93 -4.74 -9.62 2.56
CA ILE A 93 -4.65 -8.60 1.52
C ILE A 93 -5.38 -9.10 0.27
N TRP A 94 -6.28 -8.28 -0.22
CA TRP A 94 -6.96 -8.37 -1.51
C TRP A 94 -6.57 -7.17 -2.36
N TYR A 95 -6.70 -7.31 -3.68
CA TYR A 95 -6.43 -6.20 -4.59
C TYR A 95 -7.37 -6.19 -5.79
N SER A 96 -7.55 -5.01 -6.37
CA SER A 96 -8.27 -4.81 -7.62
C SER A 96 -7.58 -3.76 -8.48
N GLU A 97 -7.76 -3.86 -9.79
CA GLU A 97 -7.24 -2.93 -10.78
C GLU A 97 -8.39 -2.16 -11.43
N ARG A 98 -8.20 -0.87 -11.64
CA ARG A 98 -9.14 0.00 -12.36
C ARG A 98 -8.73 0.07 -13.82
N ASP A 99 -9.67 -0.21 -14.72
CA ASP A 99 -9.42 -0.08 -16.15
C ASP A 99 -9.53 1.38 -16.64
N SER A 100 -9.22 1.60 -17.92
CA SER A 100 -9.27 2.93 -18.55
C SER A 100 -10.68 3.53 -18.65
N THR A 101 -11.72 2.74 -18.41
CA THR A 101 -13.12 3.21 -18.34
C THR A 101 -13.53 3.58 -16.93
N GLY A 102 -12.62 3.44 -15.97
CA GLY A 102 -12.85 3.72 -14.57
C GLY A 102 -13.52 2.57 -13.81
N LYS A 103 -13.63 1.37 -14.39
CA LYS A 103 -14.25 0.21 -13.75
C LYS A 103 -13.22 -0.62 -13.00
N TRP A 104 -13.52 -0.95 -11.74
CA TRP A 104 -12.71 -1.88 -10.95
C TRP A 104 -12.94 -3.33 -11.40
N SER A 105 -11.87 -4.10 -11.49
CA SER A 105 -11.94 -5.56 -11.66
C SER A 105 -12.49 -6.22 -10.39
N GLU A 106 -12.97 -7.45 -10.50
CA GLU A 106 -13.25 -8.28 -9.32
C GLU A 106 -12.02 -8.34 -8.41
N ALA A 107 -12.23 -8.19 -7.10
CA ALA A 107 -11.19 -8.30 -6.10
C ALA A 107 -10.53 -9.68 -6.12
N ARG A 108 -9.20 -9.69 -6.03
CA ARG A 108 -8.38 -10.90 -6.05
C ARG A 108 -7.60 -11.04 -4.78
N HIS A 109 -7.66 -12.22 -4.17
CA HIS A 109 -6.84 -12.59 -3.03
C HIS A 109 -5.35 -12.55 -3.40
N LEU A 110 -4.53 -11.89 -2.58
CA LEU A 110 -3.08 -11.84 -2.80
C LEU A 110 -2.44 -13.12 -2.27
N LYS A 111 -1.79 -13.88 -3.13
CA LYS A 111 -1.21 -15.18 -2.75
C LYS A 111 0.11 -15.04 -1.99
N ASP A 112 0.64 -16.17 -1.52
CA ASP A 112 2.00 -16.29 -1.03
C ASP A 112 3.05 -15.65 -1.97
N PRO A 113 4.08 -14.98 -1.42
CA PRO A 113 4.51 -15.03 -0.01
C PRO A 113 3.94 -13.91 0.89
N ILE A 114 2.95 -13.14 0.42
CA ILE A 114 2.53 -11.91 1.11
C ILE A 114 1.46 -12.19 2.17
N ASN A 115 0.39 -12.90 1.84
CA ASN A 115 -0.55 -13.41 2.84
C ASN A 115 -0.01 -14.72 3.41
N SER A 116 0.70 -14.63 4.54
CA SER A 116 1.34 -15.79 5.18
C SER A 116 1.03 -15.88 6.68
N VAL A 117 0.59 -14.78 7.30
CA VAL A 117 0.27 -14.70 8.74
C VAL A 117 -1.21 -14.39 8.95
N PHE A 118 -1.60 -14.12 10.20
CA PHE A 118 -3.00 -13.96 10.60
C PHE A 118 -3.61 -12.58 10.29
N TYR A 119 -2.82 -11.50 10.42
CA TYR A 119 -3.24 -10.16 9.98
C TYR A 119 -2.19 -9.57 9.03
N ASN A 120 -2.59 -9.40 7.78
CA ASN A 120 -1.77 -8.91 6.69
C ASN A 120 -2.30 -7.55 6.23
N ALA A 121 -1.41 -6.65 5.84
CA ALA A 121 -1.82 -5.35 5.29
C ALA A 121 -0.73 -4.82 4.37
N VAL A 122 -1.13 -4.15 3.29
CA VAL A 122 -0.26 -3.23 2.57
C VAL A 122 -0.40 -1.86 3.23
N TYR A 123 0.72 -1.26 3.60
CA TYR A 123 0.78 0.09 4.18
C TYR A 123 1.14 1.15 3.14
N TRP A 124 1.77 0.75 2.05
CA TRP A 124 2.13 1.63 0.96
C TRP A 124 2.43 0.84 -0.31
N VAL A 125 2.21 1.48 -1.47
CA VAL A 125 2.63 1.00 -2.79
C VAL A 125 3.43 2.11 -3.46
N SER A 126 4.55 1.78 -4.08
CA SER A 126 5.37 2.78 -4.76
C SER A 126 4.68 3.39 -5.97
N PRO A 127 5.00 4.63 -6.36
CA PRO A 127 4.43 5.26 -7.55
C PRO A 127 4.59 4.44 -8.84
N ASP A 128 5.71 3.72 -8.97
CA ASP A 128 5.99 2.82 -10.09
C ASP A 128 5.37 1.41 -9.94
N LYS A 129 4.66 1.15 -8.82
CA LYS A 129 4.00 -0.11 -8.46
C LYS A 129 4.91 -1.32 -8.37
N ASN A 130 6.23 -1.11 -8.26
CA ASN A 130 7.21 -2.19 -8.17
C ASN A 130 7.58 -2.55 -6.72
N ARG A 131 7.09 -1.79 -5.74
CA ARG A 131 7.36 -2.01 -4.32
C ARG A 131 6.08 -1.88 -3.50
N ILE A 132 5.96 -2.69 -2.47
CA ILE A 132 4.94 -2.54 -1.42
C ILE A 132 5.60 -2.62 -0.05
N LEU A 133 5.16 -1.72 0.84
CA LEU A 133 5.43 -1.83 2.27
C LEU A 133 4.30 -2.65 2.90
N ILE A 134 4.63 -3.68 3.66
CA ILE A 134 3.65 -4.53 4.33
C ILE A 134 3.82 -4.53 5.84
N ARG A 135 2.73 -4.84 6.54
CA ARG A 135 2.69 -5.08 7.97
C ARG A 135 3.53 -6.29 8.37
N GLY A 136 4.35 -6.15 9.40
CA GLY A 136 5.14 -7.23 9.98
C GLY A 136 6.61 -7.18 9.58
N ALA A 137 7.47 -7.69 10.45
CA ALA A 137 8.88 -7.93 10.15
C ALA A 137 9.04 -9.34 9.57
N PHE A 138 9.71 -9.45 8.43
CA PHE A 138 9.99 -10.71 7.77
C PHE A 138 11.47 -10.83 7.38
N THR A 139 12.03 -12.02 7.47
CA THR A 139 13.36 -12.38 6.92
C THR A 139 13.15 -13.45 5.87
N GLU A 140 13.46 -13.15 4.60
CA GLU A 140 13.23 -14.08 3.48
C GLU A 140 11.80 -14.66 3.43
N GLY A 141 10.80 -13.90 3.90
CA GLY A 141 9.40 -14.32 3.96
C GLY A 141 9.00 -15.10 5.21
N GLY A 142 9.94 -15.44 6.10
CA GLY A 142 9.65 -15.93 7.44
C GLY A 142 9.25 -14.79 8.37
N PHE A 143 8.14 -14.94 9.08
CA PHE A 143 7.65 -13.91 10.01
C PHE A 143 8.45 -13.87 11.30
N GLU A 144 8.90 -12.67 11.68
CA GLU A 144 9.76 -12.42 12.85
C GLU A 144 9.05 -11.62 13.94
N GLY A 145 7.85 -11.09 13.65
CA GLY A 145 7.04 -10.33 14.59
C GLY A 145 6.69 -8.93 14.11
N LYS A 146 6.69 -7.97 15.03
CA LYS A 146 6.30 -6.58 14.77
C LYS A 146 7.35 -5.85 13.94
N GLY A 147 6.88 -4.97 13.05
CA GLY A 147 7.71 -4.17 12.17
C GLY A 147 7.01 -3.92 10.84
N VAL A 148 7.80 -3.52 9.86
CA VAL A 148 7.37 -3.35 8.47
C VAL A 148 8.39 -3.96 7.53
N SER A 149 7.92 -4.47 6.40
CA SER A 149 8.76 -5.14 5.41
C SER A 149 8.48 -4.65 4.01
N MET A 150 9.50 -4.66 3.17
CA MET A 150 9.38 -4.33 1.75
C MET A 150 9.28 -5.61 0.93
N SER A 151 8.41 -5.62 -0.07
CA SER A 151 8.39 -6.64 -1.12
C SER A 151 8.45 -5.98 -2.51
N TYR A 152 9.07 -6.67 -3.46
CA TYR A 152 9.36 -6.18 -4.80
C TYR A 152 8.61 -6.99 -5.85
N ARG A 153 8.03 -6.31 -6.83
CA ARG A 153 7.36 -6.94 -7.97
C ARG A 153 8.42 -7.55 -8.88
N ARG A 154 8.28 -8.84 -9.17
CA ARG A 154 9.16 -9.59 -10.07
C ARG A 154 8.63 -9.52 -11.50
N LYS A 155 9.49 -9.85 -12.48
CA LYS A 155 9.16 -9.88 -13.92
C LYS A 155 7.99 -10.79 -14.26
N ASN A 156 7.73 -11.82 -13.46
CA ASN A 156 6.60 -12.74 -13.62
C ASN A 156 5.29 -12.22 -12.99
N GLY A 157 5.27 -10.97 -12.52
CA GLY A 157 4.11 -10.33 -11.88
C GLY A 157 3.91 -10.69 -10.41
N ARG A 158 4.67 -11.64 -9.85
CA ARG A 158 4.58 -12.02 -8.42
C ARG A 158 5.42 -11.10 -7.54
N TRP A 159 5.03 -10.98 -6.29
CA TRP A 159 5.83 -10.31 -5.27
C TRP A 159 6.97 -11.19 -4.76
N SER A 160 8.08 -10.57 -4.37
CA SER A 160 9.19 -11.24 -3.71
C SER A 160 8.84 -11.63 -2.28
N ASN A 161 9.66 -12.48 -1.67
CA ASN A 161 9.59 -12.65 -0.23
C ASN A 161 9.79 -11.29 0.45
N PRO A 162 8.96 -10.94 1.45
CA PRO A 162 9.13 -9.69 2.17
C PRO A 162 10.40 -9.70 3.02
N GLN A 163 11.05 -8.54 3.10
CA GLN A 163 12.24 -8.32 3.91
C GLN A 163 12.05 -7.08 4.79
N MET A 164 12.29 -7.21 6.09
CA MET A 164 12.08 -6.14 7.06
C MET A 164 12.97 -4.93 6.77
N LEU A 165 12.42 -3.74 7.03
CA LEU A 165 13.21 -2.52 7.07
C LEU A 165 14.01 -2.48 8.37
N GLN A 166 15.32 -2.21 8.27
CA GLN A 166 16.21 -2.12 9.42
C GLN A 166 16.06 -0.77 10.12
N ILE A 167 15.05 -0.63 10.99
CA ILE A 167 14.75 0.59 11.74
C ILE A 167 15.47 0.56 13.08
N ARG A 168 16.38 1.52 13.30
CA ARG A 168 17.19 1.60 14.52
C ARG A 168 16.28 1.67 15.75
N ASN A 169 16.53 0.79 16.73
CA ASN A 169 15.82 0.76 18.02
C ASN A 169 14.28 0.61 17.95
N TYR A 170 13.72 0.08 16.86
CA TYR A 170 12.26 -0.02 16.65
C TYR A 170 11.49 -0.65 17.84
N HIS A 171 12.05 -1.70 18.46
CA HIS A 171 11.43 -2.42 19.58
C HIS A 171 11.14 -1.55 20.81
N LYS A 172 11.80 -0.39 20.96
CA LYS A 172 11.50 0.57 22.05
C LYS A 172 10.16 1.26 21.86
N TYR A 173 9.66 1.33 20.62
CA TYR A 173 8.52 2.15 20.21
C TYR A 173 7.27 1.35 19.88
N ASP A 174 7.37 0.14 19.33
CA ASP A 174 6.19 -0.69 19.03
C ASP A 174 5.90 -1.70 20.14
N ARG A 175 5.45 -1.19 21.30
CA ARG A 175 5.15 -1.98 22.51
C ARG A 175 3.65 -2.04 22.83
N GLY A 176 2.82 -1.28 22.13
CA GLY A 176 1.36 -1.29 22.24
C GLY A 176 0.71 -2.55 21.65
N VAL A 177 -0.64 -2.58 21.63
CA VAL A 177 -1.40 -3.71 21.05
C VAL A 177 -1.62 -3.58 19.54
N GLN A 178 -1.46 -2.38 19.01
CA GLN A 178 -1.65 -2.07 17.59
C GLN A 178 -0.58 -1.09 17.12
N SER A 179 -0.24 -1.20 15.83
CA SER A 179 0.68 -0.30 15.17
C SER A 179 0.44 -0.35 13.67
N GLY A 180 0.97 0.62 12.95
CA GLY A 180 0.96 0.64 11.49
C GLY A 180 1.77 1.79 10.95
N ALA A 181 1.89 1.84 9.62
CA ALA A 181 2.76 2.79 8.96
C ALA A 181 2.13 3.36 7.69
N SER A 182 2.74 4.43 7.20
CA SER A 182 2.62 4.96 5.85
C SER A 182 4.00 5.43 5.39
N MET A 183 4.22 5.53 4.08
CA MET A 183 5.50 5.92 3.51
C MET A 183 5.27 7.00 2.47
N ALA A 184 6.14 8.01 2.44
CA ALA A 184 6.10 9.05 1.42
C ALA A 184 6.44 8.47 0.03
N ASN A 185 5.94 9.12 -1.02
CA ASN A 185 6.10 8.64 -2.41
C ASN A 185 7.56 8.49 -2.88
N ASP A 186 8.50 9.24 -2.30
CA ASP A 186 9.93 9.10 -2.58
C ASP A 186 10.55 7.84 -1.95
N GLY A 187 9.83 7.18 -1.03
CA GLY A 187 10.29 6.03 -0.30
C GLY A 187 11.36 6.34 0.76
N GLN A 188 11.51 7.59 1.18
CA GLN A 188 12.57 8.03 2.10
C GLN A 188 12.06 8.45 3.48
N THR A 189 10.74 8.62 3.64
CA THR A 189 10.12 8.99 4.92
C THR A 189 9.06 7.96 5.30
N LEU A 190 9.13 7.45 6.53
CA LEU A 190 8.13 6.58 7.14
C LEU A 190 7.41 7.34 8.25
N LEU A 191 6.09 7.28 8.24
CA LEU A 191 5.26 7.64 9.37
C LEU A 191 4.72 6.38 10.04
N PHE A 192 4.68 6.39 11.36
CA PHE A 192 4.13 5.30 12.16
C PHE A 192 3.10 5.83 13.14
N TYR A 193 2.09 5.03 13.44
CA TYR A 193 1.43 5.09 14.72
C TYR A 193 1.79 3.85 15.54
N MET A 194 2.19 4.05 16.79
CA MET A 194 2.58 2.99 17.72
C MET A 194 2.66 3.54 19.15
N SER A 195 2.94 2.67 20.12
CA SER A 195 3.08 3.08 21.52
C SER A 195 4.32 2.47 22.19
N PRO A 196 5.20 3.29 22.79
CA PRO A 196 6.32 2.81 23.60
C PRO A 196 5.87 2.21 24.95
N ASN A 197 4.61 2.43 25.33
CA ASN A 197 4.01 1.87 26.54
C ASN A 197 3.49 0.45 26.26
N PRO A 198 4.01 -0.58 26.98
CA PRO A 198 3.58 -1.96 26.82
C PRO A 198 2.07 -2.14 26.94
N GLY A 199 1.47 -2.81 25.97
CA GLY A 199 0.04 -3.16 26.01
C GLY A 199 -0.92 -1.97 25.87
N SER A 200 -0.42 -0.75 25.62
CA SER A 200 -1.28 0.40 25.38
C SER A 200 -2.12 0.23 24.11
N GLY A 201 -3.40 0.59 24.21
CA GLY A 201 -4.31 0.77 23.07
C GLY A 201 -4.19 2.12 22.39
N SER A 202 -3.69 3.14 23.10
CA SER A 202 -3.48 4.49 22.57
C SER A 202 -2.12 4.58 21.92
N ASN A 203 -2.07 5.19 20.73
CA ASN A 203 -0.88 5.35 19.91
C ASN A 203 -0.53 6.81 19.73
N ASP A 204 0.75 7.04 19.50
CA ASP A 204 1.36 8.30 19.16
C ASP A 204 1.93 8.21 17.73
N MET A 205 2.08 9.36 17.07
CA MET A 205 2.75 9.46 15.78
C MET A 205 4.27 9.61 15.88
N PHE A 206 4.98 8.87 15.03
CA PHE A 206 6.43 8.92 14.89
C PHE A 206 6.86 8.99 13.42
N VAL A 207 8.06 9.50 13.18
CA VAL A 207 8.70 9.54 11.85
C VAL A 207 10.09 8.91 11.88
N SER A 208 10.44 8.19 10.81
CA SER A 208 11.80 7.74 10.53
C SER A 208 12.21 8.07 9.09
N PHE A 209 13.50 8.22 8.86
CA PHE A 209 14.09 8.59 7.56
C PHE A 209 15.06 7.52 7.09
N LEU A 210 15.09 7.27 5.78
CA LEU A 210 16.08 6.41 5.15
C LEU A 210 17.47 7.06 5.27
N LEU A 211 18.47 6.28 5.66
CA LEU A 211 19.85 6.71 5.83
C LEU A 211 20.72 6.21 4.66
N GLY A 212 21.89 6.82 4.47
CA GLY A 212 22.80 6.49 3.37
C GLY A 212 23.36 5.06 3.40
N ASP A 213 23.28 4.36 4.54
CA ASP A 213 23.66 2.95 4.69
C ASP A 213 22.52 1.96 4.39
N GLY A 214 21.35 2.46 3.97
CA GLY A 214 20.15 1.67 3.70
C GLY A 214 19.34 1.29 4.94
N THR A 215 19.80 1.67 6.15
CA THR A 215 19.01 1.54 7.39
C THR A 215 18.07 2.74 7.56
N TRP A 216 17.15 2.65 8.52
CA TRP A 216 16.23 3.72 8.86
C TRP A 216 16.56 4.33 10.21
N SER A 217 16.42 5.65 10.33
CA SER A 217 16.64 6.37 11.57
C SER A 217 15.74 5.86 12.70
N GLU A 218 16.18 6.05 13.94
CA GLU A 218 15.34 5.78 15.11
C GLU A 218 14.04 6.61 15.04
N PRO A 219 12.87 6.04 15.41
CA PRO A 219 11.60 6.76 15.39
C PRO A 219 11.65 8.02 16.25
N LYS A 220 11.29 9.16 15.65
CA LYS A 220 11.17 10.45 16.33
C LYS A 220 9.70 10.80 16.51
N SER A 221 9.28 11.12 17.74
CA SER A 221 7.92 11.60 18.01
C SER A 221 7.64 12.89 17.24
N LEU A 222 6.42 13.02 16.72
CA LEU A 222 5.95 14.27 16.09
C LEU A 222 5.55 15.36 17.10
N GLY A 223 5.65 15.06 18.40
CA GLY A 223 5.49 16.00 19.49
C GLY A 223 4.04 16.32 19.84
N LYS A 224 3.86 17.06 20.94
CA LYS A 224 2.56 17.29 21.61
C LYS A 224 1.54 18.11 20.80
N LYS A 225 1.93 18.66 19.65
CA LYS A 225 0.99 19.35 18.75
C LYS A 225 0.18 18.35 17.91
N LEU A 226 0.76 17.17 17.68
CA LEU A 226 0.13 16.10 16.90
C LEU A 226 -0.26 14.92 17.80
N ASN A 227 0.60 14.54 18.75
CA ASN A 227 0.30 13.48 19.72
C ASN A 227 -0.42 14.08 20.92
N LEU A 228 -1.75 14.00 20.95
CA LEU A 228 -2.56 14.63 21.98
C LEU A 228 -2.86 13.63 23.12
N PRO A 229 -2.75 14.02 24.41
CA PRO A 229 -2.79 13.08 25.55
C PRO A 229 -4.03 12.17 25.67
N GLU A 230 -5.17 12.59 25.12
CA GLU A 230 -6.45 11.88 25.22
C GLU A 230 -6.90 11.28 23.89
N TYR A 231 -6.06 11.37 22.86
CA TYR A 231 -6.38 10.90 21.53
C TYR A 231 -5.50 9.70 21.19
N ASN A 232 -6.01 8.91 20.25
CA ASN A 232 -5.33 7.75 19.72
C ASN A 232 -5.04 8.05 18.25
N GLU A 233 -3.84 8.54 17.96
CA GLU A 233 -3.48 8.85 16.59
C GLU A 233 -3.27 7.55 15.80
N MET A 234 -4.00 7.38 14.71
CA MET A 234 -3.98 6.15 13.91
C MET A 234 -4.06 6.45 12.43
N THR A 235 -3.66 5.47 11.61
CA THR A 235 -3.84 5.47 10.15
C THR A 235 -3.36 6.76 9.45
N PRO A 236 -2.09 7.15 9.63
CA PRO A 236 -1.52 8.29 8.93
C PRO A 236 -1.46 8.06 7.43
N TYR A 237 -1.44 9.15 6.68
CA TYR A 237 -1.23 9.15 5.24
C TYR A 237 -0.31 10.32 4.86
N ILE A 238 0.66 10.08 3.97
CA ILE A 238 1.63 11.06 3.49
C ILE A 238 1.95 10.83 2.01
#